data_AF-A0A9P5U6T6-F1
#
_entry.id   AF-A0A9P5U6T6-F1
#
_cell.length_a   1.000
_cell.length_b   1.000
_cell.length_c   1.000
_cell.angle_alpha   90.00
_cell.angle_beta   90.00
_cell.angle_gamma   90.00
#
_symmetry.space_group_name_H-M   'P 1'
#
loop_
_entity.id
_entity.type
_entity.pdbx_description
1 polymer ?
#
loop_
_entity_poly.entity_id
_entity_poly.type
_entity_poly.pdbx_seq_one_letter_code
_entity_poly.pdbx_strand_id
1 'polypeptide(L)'
;MLNHDVIRIICAEVTDDSVHSVPKDLLSLGLTSRIFLEPAMDVMWRRINSIEPLLSVLPETTLVYGKKMFLRPIAPSSWDRLRFYTSRVREFYAPLWENEQNVHDTVYAYLGQETPIFPKLRTLHFSPRLCDSNTFVFFLTTGLQVVSWPHPSPRPTPYSSSDLDLPWPFLFQRVLD
;
A
#
# COMPACT_ATOMS: atom_id res chain seq x y z
N MET A 1 -18.83 7.53 25.17
CA MET A 1 -17.75 7.59 24.17
C MET A 1 -17.09 6.22 24.11
N LEU A 2 -17.12 5.55 22.96
CA LEU A 2 -16.32 4.33 22.76
C LEU A 2 -14.83 4.70 22.84
N ASN A 3 -14.03 3.89 23.53
CA ASN A 3 -12.60 4.13 23.66
C ASN A 3 -11.92 3.93 22.29
N HIS A 4 -11.00 4.83 21.93
CA HIS A 4 -10.21 4.75 20.71
C HIS A 4 -9.45 3.42 20.57
N ASP A 5 -9.04 2.82 21.69
CA ASP A 5 -8.39 1.51 21.70
C ASP A 5 -9.34 0.39 21.27
N VAL A 6 -10.60 0.44 21.72
CA VAL A 6 -11.63 -0.53 21.35
C VAL A 6 -11.96 -0.42 19.87
N ILE A 7 -12.04 0.80 19.33
CA ILE A 7 -12.29 1.03 17.90
C ILE A 7 -11.14 0.47 17.05
N ARG A 8 -9.88 0.64 17.49
CA ARG A 8 -8.73 0.04 16.82
C ARG A 8 -8.76 -1.47 16.81
N ILE A 9 -9.14 -2.09 17.93
CA ILE A 9 -9.27 -3.56 18.02
C ILE A 9 -10.34 -4.04 17.05
N ILE A 10 -11.51 -3.40 17.02
CA ILE A 10 -12.58 -3.75 16.06
C ILE A 10 -12.06 -3.67 14.62
N CYS A 11 -11.37 -2.59 14.25
CA CYS A 11 -10.80 -2.48 12.91
C CYS A 11 -9.73 -3.54 12.62
N ALA A 12 -8.93 -3.92 13.62
CA ALA A 12 -7.93 -4.98 13.45
C ALA A 12 -8.60 -6.35 13.21
N GLU A 13 -9.65 -6.68 13.96
CA GLU A 13 -10.37 -7.96 13.85
C GLU A 13 -11.18 -8.11 12.55
N VAL A 14 -11.64 -7.01 11.95
CA VAL A 14 -12.34 -7.02 10.65
C VAL A 14 -11.38 -7.35 9.50
N THR A 15 -10.07 -7.30 9.73
CA THR A 15 -9.07 -7.69 8.72
C THR A 15 -8.93 -9.21 8.77
N ASP A 16 -9.46 -9.91 7.76
CA ASP A 16 -9.12 -11.33 7.54
C ASP A 16 -7.60 -11.46 7.28
N ASP A 17 -6.95 -12.49 7.84
CA ASP A 17 -5.50 -12.72 7.72
C ASP A 17 -5.07 -13.11 6.29
N SER A 18 -6.01 -13.16 5.35
CA SER A 18 -5.74 -13.43 3.94
C SER A 18 -4.93 -12.31 3.29
N VAL A 19 -3.64 -12.59 3.08
CA VAL A 19 -2.56 -11.72 2.58
C VAL A 19 -2.86 -10.99 1.24
N HIS A 20 -3.95 -11.32 0.55
CA HIS A 20 -4.24 -10.87 -0.82
C HIS A 20 -5.51 -10.04 -0.98
N SER A 21 -6.31 -9.86 0.07
CA SER A 21 -7.58 -9.13 0.00
C SER A 21 -7.46 -7.81 0.75
N VAL A 22 -7.68 -6.68 0.07
CA VAL A 22 -7.98 -5.43 0.78
C VAL A 22 -9.31 -5.65 1.47
N PRO A 23 -9.40 -5.50 2.81
CA PRO A 23 -10.64 -5.73 3.54
C PRO A 23 -11.65 -4.66 3.13
N LYS A 24 -12.47 -4.97 2.13
CA LYS A 24 -13.59 -4.15 1.67
C LYS A 24 -14.47 -3.76 2.86
N ASP A 25 -14.56 -4.66 3.83
CA ASP A 25 -15.29 -4.49 5.09
C ASP A 25 -14.73 -3.35 5.95
N LEU A 26 -13.41 -3.12 5.96
CA LEU A 26 -12.81 -2.00 6.67
C LEU A 26 -13.13 -0.66 6.00
N LEU A 27 -13.13 -0.63 4.67
CA LEU A 27 -13.54 0.56 3.93
C LEU A 27 -15.02 0.86 4.21
N SER A 28 -15.89 -0.15 4.09
CA SER A 28 -17.31 -0.03 4.41
C SER A 28 -17.52 0.46 5.85
N LEU A 29 -16.78 -0.08 6.82
CA LEU A 29 -16.84 0.35 8.21
C LEU A 29 -16.44 1.83 8.37
N GLY A 30 -15.33 2.25 7.77
CA GLY A 30 -14.87 3.65 7.81
C GLY A 30 -15.86 4.61 7.14
N LEU A 31 -16.53 4.17 6.07
CA LEU A 31 -17.55 4.96 5.37
C LEU A 31 -18.87 5.07 6.15
N THR A 32 -19.21 4.08 6.98
CA THR A 32 -20.45 4.12 7.77
C THR A 32 -20.42 5.15 8.90
N SER A 33 -19.23 5.45 9.45
CA SER A 33 -19.10 6.40 10.56
C SER A 33 -17.71 7.01 10.66
N ARG A 34 -17.68 8.34 10.85
CA ARG A 34 -16.45 9.13 11.01
C ARG A 34 -15.57 8.67 12.16
N ILE A 35 -16.14 7.99 13.16
CA ILE A 35 -15.41 7.45 14.32
C ILE A 35 -14.50 6.29 13.90
N PHE A 36 -14.90 5.51 12.88
CA PHE A 36 -14.13 4.37 12.37
C PHE A 36 -13.21 4.74 11.21
N LEU A 37 -13.42 5.89 10.56
CA LEU A 37 -12.65 6.29 9.38
C LEU A 37 -11.14 6.31 9.66
N GLU A 38 -10.70 7.09 10.64
CA GLU A 38 -9.26 7.22 10.93
C GLU A 38 -8.63 5.88 11.38
N PRO A 39 -9.23 5.11 12.30
CA PRO A 39 -8.70 3.79 12.66
C PRO A 39 -8.73 2.77 11.52
N ALA A 40 -9.76 2.77 10.67
CA ALA A 40 -9.83 1.88 9.52
C ALA A 40 -8.75 2.19 8.49
N MET A 41 -8.49 3.47 8.23
CA MET A 41 -7.40 3.91 7.36
C MET A 41 -6.03 3.54 7.93
N ASP A 42 -5.84 3.69 9.24
CA ASP A 42 -4.63 3.25 9.93
C ASP A 42 -4.37 1.75 9.71
N VAL A 43 -5.40 0.91 9.84
CA VAL A 43 -5.27 -0.55 9.67
C VAL A 43 -5.06 -0.92 8.21
N MET A 44 -5.82 -0.32 7.29
CA MET A 44 -5.75 -0.59 5.85
C MET A 44 -4.39 -0.24 5.26
N TRP A 45 -3.82 0.90 5.64
CA TRP A 45 -2.51 1.34 5.14
C TRP A 45 -1.34 0.83 5.96
N ARG A 46 -1.57 0.16 7.10
CA ARG A 46 -0.52 -0.37 7.97
C ARG A 46 0.43 -1.28 7.20
N ARG A 47 -0.13 -2.15 6.36
CA ARG A 47 0.59 -3.16 5.58
C ARG A 47 0.25 -3.00 4.11
N ILE A 48 1.26 -2.79 3.26
CA ILE A 48 1.09 -2.78 1.81
C ILE A 48 2.05 -3.78 1.16
N ASN A 49 1.62 -4.37 0.05
CA ASN A 49 2.38 -5.37 -0.69
C ASN A 49 3.03 -4.83 -1.97
N SER A 50 2.69 -3.61 -2.37
CA SER A 50 3.18 -2.94 -3.56
C SER A 50 3.02 -1.43 -3.42
N ILE A 51 3.65 -0.68 -4.31
CA ILE A 51 3.50 0.78 -4.38
C ILE A 51 2.24 1.21 -5.14
N GLU A 52 1.62 0.28 -5.88
CA GLU A 52 0.40 0.50 -6.66
C GLU A 52 -0.74 1.19 -5.88
N PRO A 53 -1.03 0.79 -4.63
CA PRO A 53 -1.85 1.55 -3.70
C PRO A 53 -1.66 3.06 -3.68
N LEU A 54 -0.41 3.49 -3.59
CA LEU A 54 -0.06 4.90 -3.48
C LEU A 54 -0.27 5.60 -4.82
N LEU A 55 0.02 4.92 -5.92
CA LEU A 55 -0.22 5.47 -7.25
C LEU A 55 -1.72 5.69 -7.50
N SER A 56 -2.54 4.83 -6.93
CA SER A 56 -4.01 4.88 -7.08
C SER A 56 -4.65 6.08 -6.39
N VAL A 57 -3.98 6.68 -5.41
CA VAL A 57 -4.44 7.90 -4.74
C VAL A 57 -3.85 9.18 -5.34
N LEU A 58 -2.97 9.09 -6.34
CA LEU A 58 -2.35 10.24 -6.99
C LEU A 58 -3.03 10.54 -8.34
N PRO A 59 -3.56 11.75 -8.56
CA PRO A 59 -4.20 12.11 -9.81
C PRO A 59 -3.23 12.16 -11.01
N GLU A 60 -1.91 12.29 -10.75
CA GLU A 60 -0.88 12.31 -11.79
C GLU A 60 -0.51 10.91 -12.32
N THR A 61 -1.00 9.85 -11.68
CA THR A 61 -0.79 8.48 -12.13
C THR A 61 -1.62 8.19 -13.36
N THR A 62 -0.98 7.68 -14.41
CA THR A 62 -1.65 7.23 -15.63
C THR A 62 -1.25 5.79 -15.96
N LEU A 63 -2.19 5.02 -16.51
CA LEU A 63 -1.94 3.70 -17.05
C LEU A 63 -1.50 3.81 -18.52
N VAL A 64 -0.26 3.41 -18.81
CA VAL A 64 0.35 3.48 -20.14
C VAL A 64 0.95 2.11 -20.45
N TYR A 65 0.50 1.49 -21.55
CA TYR A 65 0.90 0.12 -21.93
C TYR A 65 0.76 -0.92 -20.80
N GLY A 66 -0.30 -0.81 -20.00
CA GLY A 66 -0.54 -1.70 -18.86
C GLY A 66 0.32 -1.41 -17.62
N LYS A 67 1.13 -0.34 -17.63
CA LYS A 67 1.95 0.09 -16.49
C LYS A 67 1.52 1.45 -15.96
N LYS A 68 1.42 1.57 -14.63
CA LYS A 68 1.22 2.83 -13.91
C LYS A 68 2.52 3.62 -13.92
N MET A 69 2.43 4.87 -14.36
CA MET A 69 3.54 5.80 -14.43
C MET A 69 3.08 7.24 -14.23
N PHE A 70 4.02 8.12 -13.88
CA PHE A 70 3.79 9.56 -13.88
C PHE A 70 4.10 10.14 -15.26
N LEU A 71 3.11 10.77 -15.91
CA LEU A 71 3.30 11.51 -17.16
C LEU A 71 3.69 12.98 -16.94
N ARG A 72 3.48 13.46 -15.71
CA ARG A 72 3.75 14.83 -15.29
C ARG A 72 4.41 14.81 -13.91
N PRO A 73 5.17 15.86 -13.54
CA PRO A 73 5.65 16.03 -12.18
C PRO A 73 4.48 16.00 -11.18
N ILE A 74 4.69 15.38 -10.03
CA ILE A 74 3.72 15.32 -8.94
C ILE A 74 3.53 16.73 -8.39
N ALA A 75 2.28 17.20 -8.29
CA ALA A 75 1.99 18.52 -7.73
C ALA A 75 2.32 18.57 -6.23
N PRO A 76 2.68 19.74 -5.66
CA PRO A 76 2.95 19.88 -4.22
C PRO A 76 1.84 19.32 -3.31
N SER A 77 0.57 19.53 -3.66
CA SER A 77 -0.58 19.00 -2.90
C SER A 77 -0.69 17.46 -2.96
N SER A 78 -0.27 16.86 -4.06
CA SER A 78 -0.24 15.41 -4.24
C SER A 78 0.87 14.77 -3.39
N TRP A 79 1.97 15.50 -3.15
CA TRP A 79 2.97 15.10 -2.18
C TRP A 79 2.44 15.09 -0.73
N ASP A 80 1.61 16.06 -0.35
CA ASP A 80 0.95 16.05 0.97
C ASP A 80 0.01 14.85 1.11
N ARG A 81 -0.73 14.54 0.05
CA ARG A 81 -1.59 13.36 -0.01
C ARG A 81 -0.76 12.08 0.11
N LEU A 82 0.36 11.98 -0.58
CA LEU A 82 1.27 10.85 -0.46
C LEU A 82 1.78 10.69 0.98
N ARG A 83 2.31 11.77 1.58
CA ARG A 83 2.79 11.78 2.97
C ARG A 83 1.73 11.35 3.96
N PHE A 84 0.48 11.77 3.76
CA PHE A 84 -0.64 11.34 4.57
C PHE A 84 -0.74 9.81 4.60
N TYR A 85 -0.82 9.16 3.43
CA TYR A 85 -0.95 7.70 3.37
C TYR A 85 0.32 6.97 3.80
N THR A 86 1.49 7.40 3.34
CA THR A 86 2.76 6.70 3.62
C THR A 86 3.18 6.79 5.08
N SER A 87 2.74 7.81 5.82
CA SER A 87 2.97 7.92 7.26
C SER A 87 2.25 6.86 8.10
N ARG A 88 1.30 6.12 7.52
CA ARG A 88 0.56 5.03 8.16
C ARG A 88 1.18 3.66 7.89
N VAL A 89 1.98 3.55 6.84
CA VAL A 89 2.66 2.32 6.46
C VAL A 89 3.72 1.97 7.49
N ARG A 90 3.59 0.78 8.07
CA ARG A 90 4.52 0.19 9.03
C ARG A 90 5.16 -1.07 8.49
N GLU A 91 4.50 -1.74 7.55
CA GLU A 91 4.98 -2.98 6.98
C GLU A 91 4.88 -2.94 5.45
N PHE A 92 5.98 -3.23 4.78
CA PHE A 92 6.04 -3.32 3.33
C PHE A 92 6.49 -4.72 2.93
N TYR A 93 5.66 -5.41 2.14
CA TYR A 93 5.93 -6.78 1.68
C TYR A 93 6.00 -6.85 0.17
N ALA A 94 7.19 -6.90 -0.42
CA ALA A 94 7.32 -7.19 -1.85
C ALA A 94 7.41 -8.71 -2.06
N PRO A 95 6.31 -9.41 -2.42
CA PRO A 95 6.36 -10.84 -2.70
C PRO A 95 7.34 -11.15 -3.84
N LEU A 96 7.99 -12.31 -3.73
CA LEU A 96 8.96 -12.80 -4.72
C LEU A 96 8.36 -13.11 -6.09
N TRP A 97 7.05 -13.38 -6.13
CA TRP A 97 6.40 -14.04 -7.27
C TRP A 97 5.28 -13.21 -7.90
N GLU A 98 4.78 -12.19 -7.22
CA GLU A 98 3.88 -11.24 -7.87
C GLU A 98 4.76 -10.30 -8.68
N ASN A 99 4.64 -10.46 -9.99
CA ASN A 99 5.17 -9.49 -10.90
C ASN A 99 4.49 -8.14 -10.59
N GLU A 100 5.19 -7.21 -9.94
CA GLU A 100 4.89 -5.76 -10.00
C GLU A 100 5.03 -5.23 -11.45
N GLN A 101 4.60 -6.00 -12.44
CA GLN A 101 4.59 -5.65 -13.86
C GLN A 101 3.68 -4.46 -14.15
N ASN A 102 2.80 -4.11 -13.21
CA ASN A 102 1.85 -3.02 -13.34
C ASN A 102 2.44 -1.65 -12.98
N VAL A 103 3.69 -1.55 -12.53
CA VAL A 103 4.34 -0.27 -12.22
C VAL A 103 5.59 -0.08 -13.07
N HIS A 104 5.77 1.11 -13.63
CA HIS A 104 6.95 1.43 -14.44
C HIS A 104 8.13 1.87 -13.57
N ASP A 105 9.36 1.47 -13.90
CA ASP A 105 10.56 1.72 -13.09
C ASP A 105 10.81 3.22 -12.79
N THR A 106 10.39 4.11 -13.69
CA THR A 106 10.50 5.57 -13.49
C THR A 106 9.71 6.07 -12.28
N VAL A 107 8.65 5.37 -11.87
CA VAL A 107 7.88 5.72 -10.66
C VAL A 107 8.76 5.73 -9.44
N TYR A 108 9.59 4.69 -9.27
CA TYR A 108 10.49 4.60 -8.13
C TYR A 108 11.52 5.74 -8.16
N ALA A 109 12.03 6.11 -9.34
CA ALA A 109 12.94 7.24 -9.47
C ALA A 109 12.30 8.58 -9.05
N TYR A 110 11.01 8.80 -9.36
CA TYR A 110 10.26 9.99 -8.92
C TYR A 110 10.00 9.99 -7.41
N LEU A 111 9.54 8.86 -6.88
CA LEU A 111 9.26 8.73 -5.45
C LEU A 111 10.53 8.87 -4.60
N GLY A 112 11.68 8.50 -5.16
CA GLY A 112 12.98 8.70 -4.57
C GLY A 112 13.45 10.14 -4.38
N GLN A 113 12.73 11.11 -4.94
CA GLN A 113 13.03 12.53 -4.71
C GLN A 113 12.63 12.98 -3.29
N GLU A 114 11.69 12.26 -2.66
CA GLU A 114 11.20 12.54 -1.30
C GLU A 114 11.58 11.38 -0.38
N THR A 115 12.72 11.52 0.29
CA THR A 115 13.23 10.52 1.25
C THR A 115 13.12 11.02 2.70
N PRO A 116 12.63 10.20 3.65
CA PRO A 116 12.05 8.87 3.48
C PRO A 116 10.55 8.92 3.11
N ILE A 117 10.15 8.16 2.08
CA ILE A 117 8.75 8.08 1.66
C ILE A 117 7.88 7.38 2.70
N PHE A 118 8.41 6.38 3.42
CA PHE A 118 7.73 5.66 4.50
C PHE A 118 8.34 5.98 5.88
N PRO A 119 8.03 7.13 6.50
CA PRO A 119 8.72 7.58 7.70
C PRO A 119 8.52 6.66 8.91
N LYS A 120 7.40 5.92 8.99
CA LYS A 120 7.07 5.03 10.12
C LYS A 120 7.23 3.54 9.79
N LEU A 121 7.92 3.22 8.71
CA LEU A 121 8.17 1.83 8.32
C LEU A 121 8.99 1.12 9.41
N ARG A 122 8.51 -0.05 9.82
CA ARG A 122 9.13 -0.90 10.86
C ARG A 122 9.58 -2.23 10.29
N THR A 123 8.77 -2.80 9.41
CA THR A 123 8.98 -4.12 8.85
C THR A 123 9.06 -4.03 7.34
N LEU A 124 10.06 -4.70 6.79
CA LEU A 124 10.34 -4.62 5.37
C LEU A 124 10.81 -5.97 4.86
N HIS A 125 10.00 -6.52 3.95
CA HIS A 125 10.27 -7.77 3.25
C HIS A 125 10.58 -7.42 1.79
N PHE A 126 11.83 -7.58 1.39
CA PHE A 126 12.29 -7.18 0.06
C PHE A 126 12.37 -8.36 -0.90
N SER A 127 11.84 -8.21 -2.10
CA SER A 127 12.23 -9.11 -3.20
C SER A 127 13.63 -8.74 -3.71
N PRO A 128 14.44 -9.69 -4.21
CA PRO A 128 15.75 -9.42 -4.80
C PRO A 128 15.73 -8.35 -5.89
N ARG A 129 14.58 -8.16 -6.58
CA ARG A 129 14.42 -7.13 -7.62
C ARG A 129 14.49 -5.69 -7.08
N LEU A 130 14.12 -5.47 -5.82
CA LEU A 130 14.28 -4.16 -5.17
C LEU A 130 15.75 -3.87 -4.81
N CYS A 131 16.62 -4.90 -4.78
CA CYS A 131 18.06 -4.73 -4.59
C CYS A 131 18.80 -4.35 -5.89
N ASP A 132 18.26 -4.73 -7.05
CA ASP A 132 18.86 -4.41 -8.36
C ASP A 132 18.72 -2.92 -8.74
N SER A 133 17.85 -2.20 -8.03
CA SER A 133 17.59 -0.79 -8.24
C SER A 133 18.03 0.00 -7.01
N ASN A 134 18.55 1.22 -7.18
CA ASN A 134 18.90 2.14 -6.07
C ASN A 134 17.68 2.56 -5.21
N THR A 135 16.55 1.87 -5.35
CA THR A 135 15.27 2.14 -4.70
C THR A 135 15.24 1.69 -3.24
N PHE A 136 16.18 0.83 -2.84
CA PHE A 136 16.33 0.38 -1.46
C PHE A 136 16.45 1.56 -0.46
N VAL A 137 17.12 2.66 -0.86
CA VAL A 137 17.28 3.84 0.00
C VAL A 137 15.96 4.51 0.37
N PHE A 138 14.90 4.29 -0.40
CA PHE A 138 13.57 4.88 -0.13
C PHE A 138 12.91 4.26 1.09
N PHE A 139 13.26 3.00 1.38
CA PHE A 139 12.71 2.25 2.51
C PHE A 139 13.60 2.32 3.76
N LEU A 140 14.77 2.98 3.66
CA LEU A 140 15.64 3.24 4.79
C LEU A 140 15.09 4.41 5.60
N THR A 141 14.28 4.09 6.61
CA THR A 141 13.87 5.04 7.66
C THR A 141 14.62 4.73 8.97
N THR A 142 14.79 5.75 9.81
CA THR A 142 15.40 5.61 11.15
C THR A 142 14.57 4.72 12.08
N GLY A 143 13.29 4.50 11.77
CA GLY A 143 12.38 3.64 12.52
C GLY A 143 12.35 2.16 12.10
N LEU A 144 13.20 1.75 11.17
CA LEU A 144 13.21 0.39 10.64
C LEU A 144 13.71 -0.61 11.68
N GLN A 145 12.89 -1.61 12.01
CA GLN A 145 13.16 -2.58 13.08
C GLN A 145 13.50 -3.96 12.53
N VAL A 146 12.83 -4.37 11.46
CA VAL A 146 12.96 -5.70 10.88
C VAL A 146 13.16 -5.57 9.38
N VAL A 147 14.31 -6.06 8.91
CA VAL A 147 14.55 -6.35 7.50
C VAL A 147 14.60 -7.87 7.39
N SER A 148 13.73 -8.43 6.56
CA SER A 148 13.75 -9.87 6.34
C SER A 148 13.73 -10.20 4.86
N TRP A 149 14.46 -11.26 4.56
CA TRP A 149 14.51 -11.87 3.25
C TRP A 149 13.25 -12.72 3.10
N PRO A 150 12.61 -12.71 1.94
CA PRO A 150 11.46 -13.55 1.69
C PRO A 150 11.91 -15.00 1.82
N HIS A 151 11.43 -15.65 2.88
CA HIS A 151 11.57 -17.08 3.02
C HIS A 151 10.79 -17.72 1.86
N PRO A 152 11.36 -18.69 1.12
CA PRO A 152 10.61 -19.42 0.11
C PRO A 152 9.50 -20.19 0.82
N SER A 153 8.29 -19.63 0.85
CA SER A 153 7.09 -20.38 1.20
C SER A 153 6.60 -21.13 -0.05
N PRO A 154 6.06 -22.35 0.13
CA PRO A 154 5.58 -23.16 -0.99
C PRO A 154 4.40 -22.45 -1.69
N ARG A 155 4.42 -22.46 -3.03
CA ARG A 155 3.42 -21.83 -3.91
C ARG A 155 1.98 -22.20 -3.50
N PRO A 156 1.03 -21.26 -3.42
CA PRO A 156 -0.38 -21.63 -3.46
C PRO A 156 -0.69 -22.26 -4.83
N THR A 157 -1.24 -23.47 -4.82
CA THR A 157 -1.57 -24.25 -6.02
C THR A 157 -2.72 -23.60 -6.81
N PRO A 158 -2.69 -23.63 -8.16
CA PRO A 158 -3.57 -22.81 -9.01
C PRO A 158 -5.02 -23.31 -9.17
N TYR A 159 -5.61 -23.96 -8.16
CA TYR A 159 -7.00 -24.43 -8.24
C TYR A 159 -7.87 -23.84 -7.12
N SER A 160 -8.44 -22.67 -7.37
CA SER A 160 -9.78 -22.28 -6.93
C SER A 160 -10.18 -21.00 -7.66
N SER A 161 -11.09 -21.14 -8.62
CA SER A 161 -11.66 -20.06 -9.43
C SER A 161 -12.96 -19.59 -8.78
N SER A 162 -13.10 -18.27 -8.59
CA SER A 162 -14.38 -17.56 -8.78
C SER A 162 -14.16 -16.04 -8.71
N ASP A 163 -14.12 -15.44 -9.90
CA ASP A 163 -14.73 -14.18 -10.34
C ASP A 163 -14.75 -12.91 -9.46
N LEU A 164 -14.23 -11.84 -10.09
CA LEU A 164 -14.57 -10.41 -9.97
C LEU A 164 -14.09 -9.64 -8.73
N ASP A 165 -12.77 -9.48 -8.63
CA ASP A 165 -12.14 -8.40 -7.87
C ASP A 165 -11.55 -7.35 -8.81
N LEU A 166 -12.27 -6.24 -8.98
CA LEU A 166 -11.66 -5.03 -9.52
C LEU A 166 -10.62 -4.50 -8.52
N PRO A 167 -9.41 -4.13 -8.96
CA PRO A 167 -8.42 -3.48 -8.12
C PRO A 167 -9.01 -2.21 -7.48
N TRP A 168 -8.88 -2.10 -6.16
CA TRP A 168 -9.39 -0.99 -5.37
C TRP A 168 -9.05 0.45 -5.83
N PRO A 169 -8.01 0.75 -6.65
CA PRO A 169 -7.90 2.04 -7.35
C PRO A 169 -9.19 2.56 -7.98
N PHE A 170 -10.03 1.65 -8.47
CA PHE A 170 -11.27 2.00 -9.16
C PHE A 170 -12.44 2.30 -8.22
N LEU A 171 -12.37 1.86 -6.95
CA LEU A 171 -13.42 2.09 -5.96
C LEU A 171 -13.21 3.41 -5.21
N PHE A 172 -11.96 3.83 -5.02
CA PHE A 172 -11.61 5.03 -4.26
C PHE A 172 -11.98 6.34 -4.99
N GLN A 173 -11.96 6.33 -6.33
CA GLN A 173 -12.27 7.51 -7.14
C GLN A 173 -13.75 7.92 -7.11
N ARG A 174 -14.65 7.03 -6.67
CA ARG A 174 -16.11 7.24 -6.77
C ARG A 174 -16.77 7.71 -5.46
N VAL A 175 -16.01 7.80 -4.38
CA VAL A 175 -16.51 8.09 -3.02
C VAL A 175 -16.01 9.45 -2.50
N LEU A 176 -15.09 10.10 -3.20
CA LEU A 176 -14.48 11.38 -2.81
C LEU A 176 -14.79 12.54 -3.77
N ASP A 177 -15.68 12.35 -4.74
CA ASP A 177 -16.34 13.41 -5.52
C ASP A 177 -17.74 13.67 -4.93
#